data_AF-A0A524FGA6-F1
#
_entry.id   AF-A0A524FGA6-F1
#
_cell.length_a   1.000
_cell.length_b   1.000
_cell.length_c   1.000
_cell.angle_alpha   90.00
_cell.angle_beta   90.00
_cell.angle_gamma   90.00
#
_symmetry.space_group_name_H-M   'P 1'
#
loop_
_entity.id
_entity.type
_entity.pdbx_description
1 polymer ?
#
loop_
_entity_poly.entity_id
_entity_poly.type
_entity_poly.pdbx_seq_one_letter_code
_entity_poly.pdbx_strand_id
1 'polypeptide(L)'
;MLDFFDLMFIVSGMIFFISMIGAFILMAHEKMKTVLISGVILAVLMLPIIVVLIGYVIVGKDLVLIIYTILILSYLVAEFLLDRVFKIDFRSKASQHVPYIILEWAAAFSFLYGTRELDMTMFAIIAIFFWVFVAALVYYLILQRKSKKKDNN
;
A
#
# COMPACT_ATOMS: atom_id res chain seq x y z
N MET A 1 -25.90 2.90 0.32
CA MET A 1 -25.78 1.46 0.00
C MET A 1 -24.52 1.33 -0.84
N LEU A 2 -23.59 0.44 -0.45
CA LEU A 2 -22.35 0.24 -1.19
C LEU A 2 -22.66 -0.35 -2.57
N ASP A 3 -22.13 0.27 -3.61
CA ASP A 3 -22.20 -0.29 -4.96
C ASP A 3 -21.03 -1.25 -5.24
N PHE A 4 -21.03 -1.82 -6.44
CA PHE A 4 -20.00 -2.75 -6.87
C PHE A 4 -18.58 -2.16 -6.85
N PHE A 5 -18.41 -0.90 -7.28
CA PHE A 5 -17.11 -0.24 -7.30
C PHE A 5 -16.64 0.10 -5.88
N ASP A 6 -17.55 0.49 -5.01
CA ASP A 6 -17.25 0.75 -3.60
C ASP A 6 -16.76 -0.53 -2.89
N LEU A 7 -17.40 -1.67 -3.15
CA LEU A 7 -16.95 -2.96 -2.63
C LEU A 7 -15.57 -3.35 -3.18
N MET A 8 -15.33 -3.15 -4.48
CA MET A 8 -14.02 -3.39 -5.09
C MET A 8 -12.92 -2.52 -4.46
N PHE A 9 -13.20 -1.25 -4.20
CA PHE A 9 -12.28 -0.34 -3.54
C PHE A 9 -11.90 -0.85 -2.13
N ILE A 10 -12.90 -1.22 -1.33
CA ILE A 10 -12.72 -1.70 0.04
C ILE A 10 -11.92 -3.01 0.07
N VAL A 11 -12.29 -3.99 -0.77
CA VAL A 11 -11.58 -5.28 -0.86
C VAL A 11 -10.13 -5.05 -1.30
N SER A 12 -9.91 -4.15 -2.26
CA SER A 12 -8.56 -3.79 -2.70
C SER A 12 -7.72 -3.20 -1.56
N GLY A 13 -8.34 -2.36 -0.70
CA GLY A 13 -7.71 -1.83 0.50
C GLY A 13 -7.29 -2.92 1.49
N MET A 14 -8.14 -3.92 1.73
CA MET A 14 -7.79 -5.05 2.60
C MET A 14 -6.59 -5.84 2.05
N ILE A 15 -6.62 -6.18 0.76
CA ILE A 15 -5.53 -6.92 0.10
C ILE A 15 -4.24 -6.10 0.14
N PHE A 16 -4.33 -4.79 -0.10
CA PHE A 16 -3.20 -3.87 0.00
C PHE A 16 -2.53 -3.95 1.37
N PHE A 17 -3.28 -3.73 2.45
CA PHE A 17 -2.71 -3.74 3.79
C PHE A 17 -2.14 -5.10 4.18
N ILE A 18 -2.83 -6.20 3.88
CA ILE A 18 -2.33 -7.56 4.14
C ILE A 18 -1.01 -7.80 3.42
N SER A 19 -0.92 -7.38 2.15
CA SER A 19 0.29 -7.54 1.34
C SER A 19 1.47 -6.76 1.93
N MET A 20 1.23 -5.51 2.35
CA MET A 20 2.24 -4.64 2.96
C MET A 20 2.69 -5.15 4.33
N ILE A 21 1.75 -5.55 5.20
CA ILE A 21 2.05 -6.18 6.50
C ILE A 21 2.94 -7.42 6.29
N GLY A 22 2.52 -8.31 5.38
CA GLY A 22 3.27 -9.50 5.03
C GLY A 22 4.67 -9.17 4.51
N ALA A 23 4.79 -8.16 3.65
CA ALA A 23 6.08 -7.70 3.14
C ALA A 23 7.01 -7.24 4.27
N PHE A 24 6.55 -6.41 5.21
CA PHE A 24 7.39 -5.96 6.34
C PHE A 24 7.82 -7.11 7.26
N ILE A 25 6.92 -8.03 7.59
CA ILE A 25 7.26 -9.19 8.43
C ILE A 25 8.27 -10.09 7.73
N LEU A 26 8.12 -10.33 6.42
CA LEU A 26 9.04 -11.16 5.65
C LEU A 26 10.41 -10.50 5.45
N MET A 27 10.43 -9.19 5.24
CA MET A 27 11.67 -8.40 5.18
C MET A 27 12.41 -8.42 6.52
N ALA A 28 11.69 -8.42 7.65
CA ALA A 28 12.29 -8.56 8.97
C ALA A 28 13.00 -9.92 9.16
N HIS A 29 12.54 -10.97 8.48
CA HIS A 29 13.13 -12.31 8.56
C HIS A 29 14.02 -12.66 7.34
N GLU A 30 14.43 -11.66 6.56
CA GLU A 30 15.31 -11.81 5.38
C GLU A 30 14.78 -12.78 4.30
N LYS A 31 13.46 -13.05 4.28
CA LYS A 31 12.81 -13.96 3.33
C LYS A 31 12.48 -13.26 2.00
N MET A 32 13.50 -12.75 1.32
CA MET A 32 13.35 -11.87 0.14
C MET A 32 12.58 -12.51 -1.04
N LYS A 33 12.66 -13.83 -1.22
CA LYS A 33 11.88 -14.53 -2.26
C LYS A 33 10.37 -14.42 -2.07
N THR A 34 9.90 -14.41 -0.82
CA THR A 34 8.46 -14.30 -0.51
C THR A 34 7.99 -12.85 -0.54
N VAL A 35 8.87 -11.88 -0.27
CA VAL A 35 8.59 -10.44 -0.42
C VAL A 35 8.22 -10.10 -1.87
N LEU A 36 8.85 -10.76 -2.85
CA LEU A 36 8.52 -10.60 -4.26
C LEU A 36 7.06 -10.96 -4.55
N ILE A 37 6.46 -11.91 -3.82
CA ILE A 37 5.06 -12.30 -4.00
C ILE A 37 4.14 -11.14 -3.59
N SER A 38 4.41 -10.47 -2.46
CA SER A 38 3.68 -9.26 -2.06
C SER A 38 3.72 -8.19 -3.15
N GLY A 39 4.90 -7.95 -3.75
CA GLY A 39 5.03 -7.01 -4.87
C GLY A 39 4.23 -7.42 -6.11
N VAL A 40 4.11 -8.72 -6.42
CA VAL A 40 3.22 -9.18 -7.51
C VAL A 40 1.77 -8.90 -7.17
N ILE A 41 1.33 -9.19 -5.93
CA ILE A 41 -0.05 -8.97 -5.51
C ILE A 41 -0.41 -7.48 -5.62
N LEU A 42 0.48 -6.58 -5.19
CA LEU A 42 0.32 -5.14 -5.34
C LEU A 42 0.25 -4.72 -6.81
N ALA A 43 1.08 -5.30 -7.68
CA ALA A 43 1.02 -5.02 -9.11
C ALA A 43 -0.33 -5.46 -9.72
N VAL A 44 -0.84 -6.63 -9.33
CA VAL A 44 -2.15 -7.12 -9.80
C VAL A 44 -3.29 -6.23 -9.30
N LEU A 45 -3.19 -5.65 -8.10
CA LEU A 45 -4.15 -4.69 -7.55
C LEU A 45 -4.34 -3.43 -8.40
N MET A 46 -3.42 -3.11 -9.32
CA MET A 46 -3.65 -2.02 -10.28
C MET A 46 -4.92 -2.23 -11.11
N LEU A 47 -5.21 -3.47 -11.52
CA LEU A 47 -6.36 -3.78 -12.37
C LEU A 47 -7.70 -3.42 -11.72
N PRO A 48 -8.06 -3.92 -10.51
CA PRO A 48 -9.30 -3.54 -9.87
C PRO A 48 -9.35 -2.04 -9.54
N ILE A 49 -8.22 -1.40 -9.18
CA ILE A 49 -8.19 0.04 -8.90
C ILE A 49 -8.42 0.89 -10.15
N ILE A 50 -7.90 0.49 -11.32
CA ILE A 50 -8.21 1.14 -12.60
C ILE A 50 -9.70 1.03 -12.92
N VAL A 51 -10.29 -0.15 -12.72
CA VAL A 51 -11.73 -0.36 -12.93
C VAL A 51 -12.56 0.54 -11.99
N VAL A 52 -12.19 0.63 -10.72
CA VAL A 52 -12.83 1.54 -9.76
C VAL A 52 -12.71 2.99 -10.21
N LEU A 53 -11.51 3.43 -10.63
CA LEU A 53 -11.30 4.81 -11.09
C LEU A 53 -12.18 5.15 -12.29
N ILE A 54 -12.20 4.28 -13.30
CA ILE A 54 -13.04 4.46 -14.49
C ILE A 54 -14.52 4.48 -14.09
N GLY A 55 -14.95 3.55 -13.25
CA GLY A 55 -16.32 3.48 -12.73
C GLY A 55 -16.73 4.76 -12.00
N TYR A 56 -15.88 5.25 -11.10
CA TYR A 56 -16.11 6.48 -10.34
C TYR A 56 -16.20 7.71 -11.24
N VAL A 57 -15.36 7.82 -12.26
CA VAL A 57 -15.43 8.92 -13.24
C VAL A 57 -16.71 8.85 -14.08
N ILE A 58 -17.08 7.67 -14.59
CA ILE A 58 -18.26 7.51 -15.45
C ILE A 58 -19.57 7.76 -14.69
N VAL A 59 -19.66 7.26 -13.46
CA VAL A 59 -20.85 7.41 -12.60
C VAL A 59 -20.93 8.81 -11.98
N GLY A 60 -19.86 9.61 -12.07
CA GLY A 60 -19.81 10.95 -11.49
C GLY A 60 -19.77 10.92 -9.95
N LYS A 61 -18.99 10.00 -9.38
CA LYS A 61 -18.75 9.94 -7.93
C LYS A 61 -18.00 11.18 -7.45
N ASP A 62 -18.01 11.36 -6.12
CA ASP A 62 -17.34 12.48 -5.46
C ASP A 62 -15.87 12.61 -5.92
N LEU A 63 -15.46 13.84 -6.23
CA LEU A 63 -14.11 14.17 -6.68
C LEU A 63 -13.04 13.72 -5.66
N VAL A 64 -13.35 13.77 -4.37
CA VAL A 64 -12.45 13.34 -3.30
C VAL A 64 -12.12 11.84 -3.42
N LEU A 65 -13.10 11.00 -3.73
CA LEU A 65 -12.89 9.55 -3.95
C LEU A 65 -12.06 9.27 -5.21
N ILE A 66 -12.29 10.06 -6.26
CA ILE A 66 -11.50 9.99 -7.49
C ILE A 66 -10.03 10.33 -7.19
N ILE A 67 -9.77 11.40 -6.43
CA ILE A 67 -8.42 11.80 -6.03
C ILE A 67 -7.76 10.70 -5.19
N TYR A 68 -8.45 10.11 -4.22
CA TYR A 68 -7.92 8.99 -3.44
C TYR A 68 -7.53 7.81 -4.32
N THR A 69 -8.36 7.48 -5.31
CA THR A 69 -8.10 6.36 -6.23
C THR A 69 -6.90 6.65 -7.13
N ILE A 70 -6.72 7.89 -7.58
CA ILE A 70 -5.54 8.33 -8.35
C ILE A 70 -4.26 8.22 -7.50
N LEU A 71 -4.29 8.64 -6.23
CA LEU A 71 -3.13 8.54 -5.34
C LEU A 71 -2.73 7.08 -5.10
N ILE A 72 -3.71 6.20 -4.88
CA ILE A 72 -3.48 4.75 -4.75
C ILE A 72 -2.84 4.20 -6.04
N LEU A 73 -3.42 4.51 -7.20
CA LEU A 73 -2.91 4.02 -8.47
C LEU A 73 -1.50 4.54 -8.75
N SER A 74 -1.22 5.79 -8.40
CA SER A 74 0.11 6.38 -8.53
C SER A 74 1.15 5.62 -7.71
N TYR A 75 0.81 5.24 -6.48
CA TYR A 75 1.67 4.36 -5.67
C TYR A 75 1.88 3.00 -6.33
N LEU A 76 0.81 2.31 -6.75
CA LEU A 76 0.93 0.97 -7.32
C LEU A 76 1.74 0.97 -8.62
N VAL A 77 1.57 2.00 -9.46
CA VAL A 77 2.37 2.19 -10.68
C VAL A 77 3.83 2.46 -10.31
N ALA A 78 4.10 3.33 -9.34
CA ALA A 78 5.46 3.57 -8.89
C ALA A 78 6.08 2.27 -8.37
N GLU A 79 5.45 1.58 -7.43
CA GLU A 79 5.93 0.29 -6.90
C GLU A 79 6.25 -0.69 -8.03
N PHE A 80 5.34 -0.88 -8.99
CA PHE A 80 5.56 -1.75 -10.13
C PHE A 80 6.76 -1.32 -11.00
N LEU A 81 6.84 -0.04 -11.36
CA LEU A 81 7.92 0.48 -12.19
C LEU A 81 9.28 0.35 -11.47
N LEU A 82 9.34 0.68 -10.19
CA LEU A 82 10.56 0.68 -9.42
C LEU A 82 11.06 -0.76 -9.18
N ASP A 83 10.19 -1.67 -8.72
CA ASP A 83 10.58 -3.03 -8.36
C ASP A 83 10.74 -3.95 -9.58
N ARG A 84 9.92 -3.80 -10.63
CA ARG A 84 9.87 -4.76 -11.75
C ARG A 84 10.52 -4.26 -13.02
N VAL A 85 10.28 -3.00 -13.38
CA VAL A 85 10.78 -2.45 -14.64
C VAL A 85 12.22 -1.98 -14.48
N PHE A 86 12.49 -1.13 -13.50
CA PHE A 86 13.80 -0.52 -13.33
C PHE A 86 14.73 -1.35 -12.44
N LYS A 87 14.20 -2.22 -11.57
CA LYS A 87 14.99 -3.02 -10.59
C LYS A 87 15.99 -2.16 -9.82
N ILE A 88 15.67 -0.89 -9.60
CA ILE A 88 16.58 0.02 -8.92
C ILE A 88 16.47 -0.30 -7.43
N ASP A 89 17.61 -0.46 -6.78
CA ASP A 89 17.67 -0.67 -5.33
C ASP A 89 17.47 0.67 -4.60
N PHE A 90 16.24 1.20 -4.64
CA PHE A 90 15.86 2.49 -4.02
C PHE A 90 16.09 2.50 -2.51
N ARG A 91 16.24 1.31 -1.90
CA ARG A 91 16.49 1.12 -0.47
C ARG A 91 17.93 1.47 -0.07
N SER A 92 18.83 1.58 -1.05
CA SER A 92 20.25 1.91 -0.81
C SER A 92 20.52 3.42 -0.66
N LYS A 93 19.66 4.29 -1.21
CA LYS A 93 19.86 5.75 -1.21
C LYS A 93 18.68 6.51 -0.61
N ALA A 94 18.93 7.27 0.46
CA ALA A 94 17.90 8.00 1.20
C ALA A 94 17.08 8.98 0.34
N SER A 95 17.68 9.65 -0.65
CA SER A 95 16.99 10.60 -1.54
C SER A 95 15.93 9.96 -2.43
N GLN A 96 16.08 8.66 -2.68
CA GLN A 96 15.20 7.83 -3.49
C GLN A 96 14.12 7.14 -2.65
N HIS A 97 14.44 6.90 -1.38
CA HIS A 97 13.55 6.26 -0.42
C HIS A 97 12.45 7.19 0.13
N VAL A 98 12.75 8.48 0.32
CA VAL A 98 11.80 9.44 0.90
C VAL A 98 10.55 9.67 0.01
N PRO A 99 10.68 9.96 -1.31
CA PRO A 99 9.52 10.14 -2.17
C PRO A 99 8.63 8.90 -2.24
N TYR A 100 9.25 7.72 -2.23
CA TYR A 100 8.54 6.45 -2.21
C TYR A 100 7.70 6.28 -0.94
N ILE A 101 8.29 6.55 0.24
CA ILE A 101 7.58 6.49 1.51
C ILE A 101 6.38 7.45 1.52
N ILE A 102 6.56 8.68 1.03
CA ILE A 102 5.47 9.67 0.96
C ILE A 102 4.31 9.11 0.12
N LEU A 103 4.61 8.47 -1.00
CA LEU A 103 3.61 7.90 -1.90
C LEU A 103 2.91 6.67 -1.27
N GLU A 104 3.65 5.84 -0.54
CA GLU A 104 3.11 4.71 0.23
C GLU A 104 2.11 5.19 1.28
N TRP A 105 2.47 6.22 2.06
CA TRP A 105 1.56 6.81 3.04
C TRP A 105 0.36 7.49 2.37
N ALA A 106 0.56 8.18 1.25
CA ALA A 106 -0.54 8.79 0.51
C ALA A 106 -1.56 7.73 0.06
N ALA A 107 -1.11 6.57 -0.43
CA ALA A 107 -1.99 5.47 -0.78
C ALA A 107 -2.69 4.85 0.44
N ALA A 108 -1.95 4.61 1.53
CA ALA A 108 -2.51 4.07 2.76
C ALA A 108 -3.61 4.99 3.36
N PHE A 109 -3.36 6.30 3.40
CA PHE A 109 -4.36 7.28 3.84
C PHE A 109 -5.53 7.39 2.87
N SER A 110 -5.29 7.27 1.56
CA SER A 110 -6.35 7.27 0.56
C SER A 110 -7.29 6.08 0.71
N PHE A 111 -6.79 4.88 1.01
CA PHE A 111 -7.66 3.75 1.36
C PHE A 111 -8.42 4.00 2.66
N LEU A 112 -7.73 4.48 3.69
CA LEU A 112 -8.34 4.74 5.00
C LEU A 112 -9.48 5.77 4.92
N TYR A 113 -9.19 6.96 4.40
CA TYR A 113 -10.19 8.02 4.31
C TYR A 113 -11.18 7.81 3.16
N GLY A 114 -10.77 7.18 2.06
CA GLY A 114 -11.70 6.78 1.00
C GLY A 114 -12.76 5.81 1.51
N THR A 115 -12.38 4.81 2.31
CA THR A 115 -13.38 3.92 2.93
C THR A 115 -14.26 4.66 3.94
N ARG A 116 -13.74 5.66 4.66
CA ARG A 116 -14.55 6.51 5.56
C ARG A 116 -15.68 7.23 4.83
N GLU A 117 -15.41 7.77 3.64
CA GLU A 117 -16.42 8.44 2.83
C GLU A 117 -17.51 7.47 2.30
N LEU A 118 -17.17 6.18 2.18
CA LEU A 118 -18.08 5.15 1.67
C LEU A 118 -18.93 4.50 2.76
N ASP A 119 -18.30 4.01 3.83
CA ASP A 119 -18.97 3.29 4.91
C ASP A 119 -18.15 3.29 6.21
N MET A 120 -18.79 3.70 7.30
CA MET A 120 -18.15 3.83 8.62
C MET A 120 -17.79 2.48 9.26
N THR A 121 -18.54 1.41 8.98
CA THR A 121 -18.24 0.08 9.52
C THR A 121 -16.99 -0.50 8.83
N MET A 122 -16.92 -0.40 7.51
CA MET A 122 -15.76 -0.82 6.73
C MET A 122 -14.53 0.04 7.05
N PHE A 123 -14.73 1.33 7.36
CA PHE A 123 -13.65 2.20 7.82
C PHE A 123 -12.99 1.68 9.09
N ALA A 124 -13.79 1.23 10.08
CA ALA A 124 -13.24 0.67 11.31
C ALA A 124 -12.37 -0.57 11.03
N ILE A 125 -12.79 -1.41 10.08
CA ILE A 125 -12.03 -2.60 9.68
C ILE A 125 -10.71 -2.19 9.01
N ILE A 126 -10.75 -1.28 8.04
CA ILE A 126 -9.56 -0.78 7.35
C ILE A 126 -8.61 -0.05 8.31
N ALA A 127 -9.14 0.67 9.30
CA ALA A 127 -8.33 1.32 10.32
C ALA A 127 -7.54 0.32 11.18
N ILE A 128 -8.12 -0.85 11.50
CA ILE A 128 -7.40 -1.93 12.19
C ILE A 128 -6.24 -2.41 11.32
N PHE A 129 -6.48 -2.69 10.04
CA PHE A 129 -5.43 -3.09 9.10
C PHE A 129 -4.32 -2.04 8.99
N PHE A 130 -4.68 -0.76 8.92
CA PHE A 130 -3.74 0.36 8.89
C PHE A 130 -2.85 0.37 10.14
N TRP A 131 -3.41 0.24 11.34
CA TRP A 131 -2.59 0.21 12.57
C TRP A 131 -1.69 -1.02 12.67
N VAL A 132 -2.15 -2.19 12.20
CA VAL A 132 -1.32 -3.39 12.12
C VAL A 132 -0.17 -3.19 11.12
N PHE A 133 -0.44 -2.53 9.99
CA PHE A 133 0.57 -2.12 9.02
C PHE A 133 1.64 -1.22 9.66
N VAL A 134 1.23 -0.20 10.42
CA VAL A 134 2.17 0.66 11.15
C VAL A 134 3.00 -0.14 12.15
N ALA A 135 2.38 -1.05 12.91
CA ALA A 135 3.08 -1.90 13.86
C ALA A 135 4.12 -2.81 13.18
N ALA A 136 3.79 -3.39 12.03
CA ALA A 136 4.70 -4.22 11.24
C ALA A 136 5.89 -3.41 10.71
N LEU A 137 5.66 -2.19 10.23
CA LEU A 137 6.72 -1.27 9.81
C LEU A 137 7.66 -0.93 10.97
N VAL A 138 7.11 -0.55 12.13
CA VAL A 138 7.91 -0.23 13.33
C VAL A 138 8.75 -1.44 13.77
N TYR A 139 8.16 -2.64 13.77
CA TYR A 139 8.85 -3.87 14.09
C TYR A 139 10.05 -4.12 13.16
N TYR A 140 9.85 -3.98 11.85
CA TYR A 140 10.91 -4.11 10.85
C TYR A 140 12.05 -3.11 11.08
N LEU A 141 11.73 -1.84 11.33
CA LEU A 141 12.73 -0.78 11.58
C LEU A 141 13.56 -1.05 12.85
N ILE A 142 12.92 -1.54 13.93
CA ILE A 142 13.62 -1.91 15.17
C ILE A 142 14.61 -3.03 14.91
N LEU A 143 14.20 -4.07 14.17
CA LEU A 143 15.05 -5.22 13.90
C LEU A 143 16.25 -4.85 13.01
N GLN A 144 16.04 -4.04 11.98
CA GLN A 144 17.13 -3.51 11.16
C GLN A 144 18.16 -2.72 11.97
N ARG A 145 17.70 -1.87 12.91
CA ARG A 145 18.60 -1.12 13.80
C ARG A 145 19.43 -2.05 14.68
N LYS A 146 18.84 -3.12 15.21
CA LYS A 146 19.57 -4.13 16.01
C LYS A 146 20.63 -4.86 15.19
N SER A 147 20.30 -5.24 13.95
CA SER A 147 21.25 -5.92 13.05
C SER A 147 22.46 -5.02 12.74
N LYS A 148 22.23 -3.76 12.32
CA LYS A 148 23.30 -2.79 12.05
C LYS A 148 24.20 -2.48 13.26
N LYS A 149 23.67 -2.54 14.49
CA LYS A 149 24.47 -2.32 15.70
C LYS A 149 25.39 -3.52 16.00
N LYS A 150 24.98 -4.73 15.63
CA LYS A 150 25.77 -5.96 15.83
C LYS A 150 26.97 -6.03 14.89
N ASP A 151 26.85 -5.52 13.67
CA ASP A 151 27.94 -5.54 12.67
C ASP A 151 29.01 -4.45 12.90
N ASN A 152 28.73 -3.44 13.72
CA ASN A 152 29.65 -2.33 14.04
C ASN A 152 30.38 -2.48 15.40
N ASN A 153 30.17 -3.60 16.10
CA ASN A 153 30.80 -3.94 17.39
C ASN A 153 31.68 -5.17 17.22
#